data_AF-A0A9D2X5X2-F1
#
_entry.id   AF-A0A9D2X5X2-F1
#
_cell.length_a   1.000
_cell.length_b   1.000
_cell.length_c   1.000
_cell.angle_alpha   90.00
_cell.angle_beta   90.00
_cell.angle_gamma   90.00
#
_symmetry.space_group_name_H-M   'P 1'
#
loop_
_entity.id
_entity.type
_entity.pdbx_description
1 polymer ?
#
loop_
_entity_poly.entity_id
_entity_poly.type
_entity_poly.pdbx_seq_one_letter_code
_entity_poly.pdbx_strand_id
1 'polypeptide(L)'
;MAMKTQTILGVSLAAIFAIAMIVPVTASDSWLGVDDSNIVAKNKNTSTLTITASDDIPKNAGEGVLAGFGWLYANGPDTVFAVTTHNPVRDSHQNPDKWHAHNVVLGGSADAALADLCIHSLSGYVQAGISIKDNIMTINTGKNTLSGDLADGALAFHIVNEPTACGETILANGQPSGLNLGVIVQ
;
A
#
# COMPACT_ATOMS: atom_id res chain seq x y z
N MET A 1 -12.56 37.89 3.22
CA MET A 1 -12.37 37.13 4.49
C MET A 1 -12.09 35.70 4.09
N ALA A 2 -10.85 35.24 4.24
CA ALA A 2 -10.43 33.90 3.85
C ALA A 2 -10.58 32.95 5.03
N MET A 3 -11.16 31.77 4.81
CA MET A 3 -11.01 30.64 5.72
C MET A 3 -10.48 29.46 4.90
N LYS A 4 -9.18 29.20 5.08
CA LYS A 4 -8.51 27.99 4.61
C LYS A 4 -8.89 26.85 5.53
N THR A 5 -9.70 25.92 5.05
CA THR A 5 -10.05 24.70 5.77
C THR A 5 -9.30 23.53 5.14
N GLN A 6 -8.03 23.33 5.50
CA GLN A 6 -7.24 22.18 5.02
C GLN A 6 -6.45 21.45 6.12
N THR A 7 -6.65 21.76 7.40
CA THR A 7 -5.76 21.27 8.47
C THR A 7 -6.39 20.22 9.40
N ILE A 8 -7.67 19.85 9.21
CA ILE A 8 -8.36 18.97 10.17
C ILE A 8 -8.35 17.49 9.76
N LEU A 9 -8.26 17.15 8.46
CA LEU A 9 -8.28 15.76 7.98
C LEU A 9 -6.98 14.99 8.26
N GLY A 10 -5.83 15.66 8.37
CA GLY A 10 -4.54 15.00 8.59
C GLY A 10 -4.36 14.45 10.00
N VAL A 11 -4.95 15.11 11.00
CA VAL A 11 -4.82 14.69 12.42
C VAL A 11 -5.75 13.52 12.74
N SER A 12 -6.90 13.42 12.08
CA SER A 12 -7.83 12.30 12.28
C SER A 12 -7.33 11.00 11.68
N LEU A 13 -6.61 11.03 10.56
CA LEU A 13 -6.09 9.81 9.92
C LEU A 13 -4.96 9.19 10.76
N ALA A 14 -4.01 10.01 11.25
CA ALA A 14 -2.93 9.54 12.12
C ALA A 14 -3.46 8.93 13.44
N ALA A 15 -4.58 9.43 13.97
CA ALA A 15 -5.21 8.88 15.17
C ALA A 15 -5.87 7.51 14.92
N ILE A 16 -6.41 7.25 13.72
CA ILE A 16 -6.94 5.92 13.36
C ILE A 16 -5.79 4.91 13.27
N PHE A 17 -4.67 5.29 12.64
CA PHE A 17 -3.46 4.44 12.59
C PHE A 17 -2.88 4.14 13.98
N ALA A 18 -2.96 5.07 14.93
CA ALA A 18 -2.48 4.86 16.29
C ALA A 18 -3.37 3.90 17.13
N ILE A 19 -4.64 3.74 16.77
CA ILE A 19 -5.59 2.87 17.50
C ILE A 19 -5.60 1.45 16.91
N ALA A 20 -5.34 1.29 15.61
CA ALA A 20 -5.24 -0.02 14.95
C ALA A 20 -4.12 -0.92 15.53
N MET A 21 -3.06 -0.33 16.10
CA MET A 21 -1.92 -1.06 16.68
C MET A 21 -2.20 -1.83 17.98
N ILE A 22 -3.45 -1.85 18.50
CA ILE A 22 -3.77 -2.41 19.83
C ILE A 22 -4.54 -3.74 19.73
N VAL A 23 -5.06 -4.11 18.56
CA VAL A 23 -5.86 -5.33 18.41
C VAL A 23 -5.03 -6.43 17.75
N PRO A 24 -4.69 -7.53 18.46
CA PRO A 24 -4.04 -8.66 17.83
C PRO A 24 -5.03 -9.34 16.87
N VAL A 25 -4.89 -9.06 15.58
CA VAL A 25 -5.59 -9.78 14.51
C VAL A 25 -5.09 -11.22 14.50
N THR A 26 -6.02 -12.17 14.39
CA THR A 26 -5.74 -13.60 14.34
C THR A 26 -4.73 -13.90 13.22
N ALA A 27 -3.50 -14.27 13.61
CA ALA A 27 -2.32 -14.53 12.78
C ALA A 27 -2.46 -14.01 11.34
N SER A 28 -2.25 -12.70 11.20
CA SER A 28 -1.74 -12.13 9.96
C SER A 28 -0.64 -13.04 9.41
N ASP A 29 -0.48 -13.10 8.09
CA ASP A 29 0.68 -13.78 7.55
C ASP A 29 1.95 -13.27 8.27
N SER A 30 2.78 -14.17 8.80
CA SER A 30 3.87 -13.80 9.73
C SER A 30 4.86 -12.81 9.12
N TRP A 31 4.97 -12.82 7.79
CA TRP A 31 5.79 -11.90 6.99
C TRP A 31 5.22 -10.48 6.88
N LEU A 32 4.01 -10.21 7.34
CA LEU A 32 3.41 -8.87 7.36
C LEU A 32 3.77 -8.05 8.63
N GLY A 33 4.57 -8.58 9.55
CA GLY A 33 5.19 -7.73 10.56
C GLY A 33 6.30 -6.86 9.94
N VAL A 34 6.33 -5.56 10.22
CA VAL A 34 7.39 -4.65 9.75
C VAL A 34 8.35 -4.33 10.90
N ASP A 35 9.57 -4.85 10.81
CA ASP A 35 10.61 -4.60 11.82
C ASP A 35 11.40 -3.32 11.53
N ASP A 36 11.67 -3.06 10.25
CA ASP A 36 12.41 -1.88 9.80
C ASP A 36 11.99 -1.46 8.39
N SER A 37 12.11 -0.17 8.09
CA SER A 37 11.88 0.36 6.76
C SER A 37 12.77 1.57 6.49
N ASN A 38 13.23 1.70 5.25
CA ASN A 38 14.12 2.77 4.85
C ASN A 38 13.85 3.22 3.42
N ILE A 39 14.02 4.52 3.16
CA ILE A 39 13.95 5.11 1.83
C ILE A 39 15.25 5.86 1.55
N VAL A 40 15.97 5.43 0.52
CA VAL A 40 17.22 6.06 0.09
C VAL A 40 17.07 6.60 -1.32
N ALA A 41 17.15 7.92 -1.46
CA ALA A 41 17.28 8.54 -2.76
C ALA A 41 18.68 8.21 -3.35
N LYS A 42 18.74 7.35 -4.36
CA LYS A 42 20.01 6.98 -5.01
C LYS A 42 20.56 8.12 -5.87
N ASN A 43 19.66 8.88 -6.50
CA ASN A 43 19.94 10.14 -7.21
C ASN A 43 18.62 10.90 -7.42
N LYS A 44 18.67 12.03 -8.12
CA LYS A 44 17.49 12.88 -8.41
C LYS A 44 16.34 12.18 -9.17
N ASN A 45 16.59 11.02 -9.78
CA ASN A 45 15.66 10.30 -10.64
C ASN A 45 15.24 8.93 -10.09
N THR A 46 15.87 8.42 -9.03
CA THR A 46 15.60 7.05 -8.55
C THR A 46 15.71 6.95 -7.04
N SER A 47 14.79 6.18 -6.44
CA SER A 47 14.78 5.85 -5.02
C SER A 47 14.84 4.33 -4.84
N THR A 48 15.53 3.91 -3.79
CA THR A 48 15.55 2.54 -3.29
C THR A 48 14.82 2.51 -1.97
N LEU A 49 13.77 1.71 -1.87
CA LEU A 49 13.04 1.45 -0.65
C LEU A 49 13.46 0.07 -0.16
N THR A 50 13.58 -0.09 1.15
CA THR A 50 13.85 -1.37 1.79
C THR A 50 12.87 -1.55 2.92
N ILE A 51 12.37 -2.77 3.07
CA ILE A 51 11.62 -3.21 4.24
C ILE A 51 12.23 -4.50 4.76
N THR A 52 12.30 -4.60 6.07
CA THR A 52 12.65 -5.82 6.79
C THR A 52 11.39 -6.27 7.51
N ALA A 53 10.88 -7.43 7.12
CA ALA A 53 9.74 -8.07 7.75
C ALA A 53 10.16 -8.90 8.97
N SER A 54 9.20 -9.19 9.84
CA SER A 54 9.40 -10.04 11.02
C SER A 54 9.62 -11.53 10.67
N ASP A 55 9.31 -11.94 9.44
CA ASP A 55 9.51 -13.29 8.93
C ASP A 55 9.83 -13.26 7.41
N ASP A 56 10.20 -14.41 6.84
CA ASP A 56 10.55 -14.56 5.43
C ASP A 56 9.41 -14.12 4.51
N ILE A 57 9.69 -13.14 3.64
CA ILE A 57 8.71 -12.64 2.68
C ILE A 57 8.58 -13.66 1.55
N PRO A 58 7.38 -14.18 1.28
CA PRO A 58 7.20 -15.18 0.25
C PRO A 58 7.37 -14.53 -1.14
N LYS A 59 8.14 -15.19 -2.01
CA LYS A 59 8.20 -14.83 -3.43
C LYS A 59 6.87 -15.07 -4.14
N ASN A 60 6.02 -15.94 -3.58
CA ASN A 60 4.64 -16.17 -3.97
C ASN A 60 3.84 -16.46 -2.69
N ALA A 61 2.93 -15.55 -2.33
CA ALA A 61 2.15 -15.67 -1.10
C ALA A 61 1.08 -16.77 -1.12
N GLY A 62 0.89 -17.46 -2.26
CA GLY A 62 -0.12 -18.52 -2.39
C GLY A 62 -1.45 -18.01 -2.94
N GLU A 63 -2.38 -18.93 -3.19
CA GLU A 63 -3.72 -18.59 -3.72
C GLU A 63 -4.56 -17.86 -2.67
N GLY A 64 -5.29 -16.83 -3.09
CA GLY A 64 -6.22 -16.10 -2.23
C GLY A 64 -5.59 -15.07 -1.29
N VAL A 65 -4.26 -14.97 -1.25
CA VAL A 65 -3.57 -13.91 -0.50
C VAL A 65 -3.53 -12.64 -1.33
N LEU A 66 -4.17 -11.59 -0.80
CA LEU A 66 -4.06 -10.22 -1.30
C LEU A 66 -3.52 -9.36 -0.16
N ALA A 67 -2.25 -9.01 -0.26
CA ALA A 67 -1.54 -8.30 0.81
C ALA A 67 -0.37 -7.50 0.24
N GLY A 68 0.28 -6.71 1.07
CA GLY A 68 1.44 -5.96 0.64
C GLY A 68 2.02 -5.03 1.68
N PHE A 69 2.93 -4.19 1.19
CA PHE A 69 3.59 -3.14 1.94
C PHE A 69 3.35 -1.79 1.28
N GLY A 70 3.23 -0.74 2.08
CA GLY A 70 2.90 0.60 1.60
C GLY A 70 3.71 1.68 2.27
N TRP A 71 3.99 2.74 1.51
CA TRP A 71 4.60 3.98 1.97
C TRP A 71 3.67 5.15 1.68
N LEU A 72 3.48 6.02 2.67
CA LEU A 72 2.67 7.21 2.47
C LEU A 72 3.41 8.20 1.58
N TYR A 73 2.66 8.84 0.69
CA TYR A 73 3.13 10.03 -0.02
C TYR A 73 3.10 11.23 0.93
N ALA A 74 4.22 11.94 1.06
CA ALA A 74 4.30 13.21 1.78
C ALA A 74 3.69 14.36 0.97
N ASN A 75 3.66 14.22 -0.36
CA ASN A 75 3.03 15.12 -1.30
C ASN A 75 2.61 14.35 -2.56
N GLY A 76 1.78 14.95 -3.41
CA GLY A 76 1.30 14.34 -4.65
C GLY A 76 -0.22 14.13 -4.63
N PRO A 77 -0.80 13.67 -5.75
CA PRO A 77 -2.23 13.40 -5.86
C PRO A 77 -2.64 12.08 -5.21
N ASP A 78 -1.73 11.13 -5.02
CA ASP A 78 -2.03 9.83 -4.41
C ASP A 78 -1.65 9.78 -2.93
N THR A 79 -2.17 8.78 -2.23
CA THR A 79 -2.00 8.63 -0.78
C THR A 79 -0.87 7.68 -0.44
N VAL A 80 -0.74 6.57 -1.17
CA VAL A 80 0.20 5.48 -0.87
C VAL A 80 0.88 4.99 -2.14
N PHE A 81 2.19 4.74 -2.05
CA PHE A 81 2.89 3.84 -2.93
C PHE A 81 2.84 2.44 -2.33
N ALA A 82 2.15 1.51 -2.97
CA ALA A 82 1.92 0.16 -2.49
C ALA A 82 2.68 -0.86 -3.35
N VAL A 83 3.22 -1.89 -2.72
CA VAL A 83 3.76 -3.08 -3.37
C VAL A 83 2.92 -4.26 -2.91
N THR A 84 2.19 -4.86 -3.84
CA THR A 84 1.16 -5.87 -3.56
C THR A 84 1.54 -7.22 -4.16
N THR A 85 1.09 -8.27 -3.48
CA THR A 85 1.05 -9.64 -4.02
C THR A 85 -0.40 -10.06 -4.15
N HIS A 86 -0.72 -10.68 -5.29
CA HIS A 86 -1.97 -11.40 -5.46
C HIS A 86 -1.80 -12.58 -6.41
N ASN A 87 -2.61 -13.61 -6.22
CA ASN A 87 -2.65 -14.81 -7.04
C ASN A 87 -4.12 -15.29 -7.10
N PRO A 88 -4.74 -15.50 -8.28
CA PRO A 88 -4.18 -16.02 -9.53
C PRO A 88 -3.80 -15.00 -10.62
N VAL A 89 -4.25 -13.75 -10.49
CA VAL A 89 -4.13 -12.76 -11.57
C VAL A 89 -2.67 -12.38 -11.77
N ARG A 90 -2.20 -12.46 -13.01
CA ARG A 90 -0.86 -11.98 -13.38
C ARG A 90 -1.04 -10.69 -14.15
N ASP A 91 -0.90 -9.57 -13.47
CA ASP A 91 -1.02 -8.21 -14.00
C ASP A 91 0.34 -7.51 -14.11
N SER A 92 1.43 -8.19 -13.75
CA SER A 92 2.79 -7.69 -13.89
C SER A 92 3.79 -8.77 -14.30
N HIS A 93 4.80 -8.34 -15.06
CA HIS A 93 5.99 -9.12 -15.40
C HIS A 93 7.19 -8.77 -14.50
N GLN A 94 6.97 -7.99 -13.44
CA GLN A 94 8.01 -7.64 -12.48
C GLN A 94 8.51 -8.90 -11.77
N ASN A 95 9.81 -8.94 -11.51
CA ASN A 95 10.46 -10.02 -10.77
C ASN A 95 10.53 -9.58 -9.29
N PRO A 96 10.20 -10.43 -8.30
CA PRO A 96 9.59 -11.76 -8.44
C PRO A 96 8.17 -11.71 -9.04
N ASP A 97 7.87 -12.70 -9.90
CA ASP A 97 6.53 -12.85 -10.51
C ASP A 97 5.48 -12.85 -9.39
N LYS A 98 4.34 -12.16 -9.60
CA LYS A 98 3.23 -11.90 -8.65
C LYS A 98 3.33 -10.67 -7.76
N TRP A 99 4.53 -10.14 -7.54
CA TRP A 99 4.70 -8.87 -6.84
C TRP A 99 4.74 -7.70 -7.82
N HIS A 100 4.02 -6.63 -7.51
CA HIS A 100 4.05 -5.41 -8.31
C HIS A 100 3.59 -4.19 -7.54
N ALA A 101 3.87 -3.02 -8.09
CA ALA A 101 3.61 -1.76 -7.42
C ALA A 101 2.45 -0.97 -8.02
N HIS A 102 1.78 -0.21 -7.15
CA HIS A 102 0.70 0.70 -7.47
C HIS A 102 0.90 2.02 -6.75
N ASN A 103 0.44 3.10 -7.38
CA ASN A 103 0.11 4.31 -6.67
C ASN A 103 -1.38 4.26 -6.35
N VAL A 104 -1.73 4.53 -5.10
CA VAL A 104 -3.05 4.28 -4.54
C VAL A 104 -3.59 5.54 -3.90
N VAL A 105 -4.82 5.88 -4.24
CA VAL A 105 -5.62 6.87 -3.52
C VAL A 105 -6.48 6.12 -2.51
N LEU A 106 -6.29 6.43 -1.22
CA LEU A 106 -7.12 5.87 -0.15
C LEU A 106 -8.27 6.82 0.19
N GLY A 107 -9.42 6.23 0.50
CA GLY A 107 -10.60 6.90 1.02
C GLY A 107 -10.99 6.37 2.40
N GLY A 108 -11.89 7.08 3.07
CA GLY A 108 -12.45 6.61 4.34
C GLY A 108 -13.35 5.38 4.15
N SER A 109 -13.32 4.48 5.13
CA SER A 109 -14.27 3.37 5.24
C SER A 109 -15.56 3.80 5.93
N ALA A 110 -16.70 3.26 5.50
CA ALA A 110 -17.97 3.45 6.20
C ALA A 110 -18.06 2.60 7.48
N ASP A 111 -17.25 1.55 7.60
CA ASP A 111 -17.17 0.67 8.77
C ASP A 111 -15.71 0.23 9.01
N ALA A 112 -15.08 0.85 10.00
CA ALA A 112 -13.70 0.56 10.38
C ALA A 112 -13.51 -0.87 10.94
N ALA A 113 -14.58 -1.57 11.31
CA ALA A 113 -14.48 -2.97 11.73
C ALA A 113 -14.30 -3.94 10.55
N LEU A 114 -14.60 -3.50 9.31
CA LEU A 114 -14.48 -4.31 8.10
C LEU A 114 -13.27 -3.93 7.25
N ALA A 115 -12.94 -2.63 7.22
CA ALA A 115 -11.75 -2.11 6.57
C ALA A 115 -11.32 -0.81 7.23
N ASP A 116 -10.03 -0.62 7.49
CA ASP A 116 -9.52 0.64 8.06
C ASP A 116 -9.68 1.78 7.06
N LEU A 117 -9.36 1.49 5.79
CA LEU A 117 -9.41 2.43 4.67
C LEU A 117 -9.89 1.71 3.42
N CYS A 118 -10.40 2.47 2.45
CA CYS A 118 -10.82 1.93 1.16
C CYS A 118 -9.85 2.35 0.05
N ILE A 119 -9.57 1.46 -0.89
CA ILE A 119 -8.86 1.79 -2.12
C ILE A 119 -9.87 2.50 -3.03
N HIS A 120 -9.74 3.82 -3.15
CA HIS A 120 -10.63 4.61 -4.01
C HIS A 120 -10.23 4.49 -5.48
N SER A 121 -8.94 4.65 -5.77
CA SER A 121 -8.43 4.52 -7.12
C SER A 121 -6.97 4.10 -7.17
N LEU A 122 -6.58 3.51 -8.30
CA LEU A 122 -5.20 3.20 -8.66
C LEU A 122 -4.74 4.17 -9.76
N SER A 123 -3.55 4.76 -9.63
CA SER A 123 -3.01 5.68 -10.63
C SER A 123 -1.85 5.04 -11.40
N GLY A 124 -2.08 4.80 -12.69
CA GLY A 124 -1.08 4.32 -13.64
C GLY A 124 -0.49 2.94 -13.35
N TYR A 125 0.35 2.45 -14.28
CA TYR A 125 1.20 1.29 -14.06
C TYR A 125 2.52 1.76 -13.47
N VAL A 126 2.85 1.33 -12.26
CA VAL A 126 4.14 1.67 -11.64
C VAL A 126 5.18 0.64 -12.03
N GLN A 127 6.23 1.09 -12.71
CA GLN A 127 7.40 0.27 -12.96
C GLN A 127 8.37 0.36 -11.79
N ALA A 128 8.54 -0.76 -11.07
CA ALA A 128 9.49 -0.91 -9.99
C ALA A 128 10.25 -2.24 -10.13
N GLY A 129 11.53 -2.22 -9.77
CA GLY A 129 12.35 -3.43 -9.65
C GLY A 129 12.28 -3.95 -8.22
N ILE A 130 11.63 -5.08 -8.01
CA ILE A 130 11.44 -5.69 -6.69
C ILE A 130 12.46 -6.82 -6.51
N SER A 131 12.98 -6.99 -5.31
CA SER A 131 13.86 -8.10 -4.95
C SER A 131 13.49 -8.55 -3.55
N ILE A 132 13.32 -9.86 -3.38
CA ILE A 132 13.03 -10.47 -2.09
C ILE A 132 14.12 -11.48 -1.78
N LYS A 133 14.74 -11.31 -0.62
CA LYS A 133 15.69 -12.25 -0.04
C LYS A 133 15.35 -12.41 1.43
N ASP A 134 14.92 -13.62 1.79
CA ASP A 134 14.52 -13.96 3.16
C ASP A 134 13.44 -12.96 3.62
N ASN A 135 13.62 -12.32 4.77
CA ASN A 135 12.70 -11.31 5.31
C ASN A 135 12.90 -9.88 4.75
N ILE A 136 13.77 -9.68 3.75
CA ILE A 136 14.07 -8.35 3.21
C ILE A 136 13.50 -8.20 1.81
N MET A 137 12.69 -7.16 1.61
CA MET A 137 12.29 -6.70 0.28
C MET A 137 12.97 -5.38 -0.06
N THR A 138 13.58 -5.31 -1.24
CA THR A 138 14.16 -4.09 -1.82
C THR A 138 13.39 -3.71 -3.07
N ILE A 139 12.99 -2.44 -3.17
CA ILE A 139 12.24 -1.89 -4.29
C ILE A 139 13.03 -0.73 -4.89
N ASN A 140 13.30 -0.80 -6.18
CA ASN A 140 13.94 0.28 -6.93
C ASN A 140 12.90 0.91 -7.85
N THR A 141 12.63 2.19 -7.65
CA THR A 141 11.60 2.92 -8.41
C THR A 141 12.16 4.22 -9.00
N GLY A 142 11.63 4.60 -10.16
CA GLY A 142 11.93 5.86 -10.80
C GLY A 142 11.07 6.99 -10.22
N LYS A 143 11.63 8.18 -10.06
CA LYS A 143 10.86 9.34 -9.59
C LYS A 143 9.71 9.70 -10.55
N ASN A 144 9.83 9.33 -11.83
CA ASN A 144 8.79 9.54 -12.85
C ASN A 144 7.63 8.54 -12.78
N THR A 145 7.72 7.49 -11.96
CA THR A 145 6.64 6.52 -11.75
C THR A 145 5.94 6.73 -10.40
N LEU A 146 6.58 7.46 -9.49
CA LEU A 146 5.96 7.94 -8.25
C LEU A 146 5.12 9.17 -8.53
N SER A 147 4.07 9.37 -7.73
CA SER A 147 3.20 10.55 -7.84
C SER A 147 3.60 11.70 -6.91
N GLY A 148 4.63 11.50 -6.10
CA GLY A 148 5.27 12.52 -5.28
C GLY A 148 6.47 11.99 -4.50
N ASP A 149 6.85 12.69 -3.44
CA ASP A 149 7.89 12.24 -2.51
C ASP A 149 7.26 11.36 -1.43
N LEU A 150 7.94 10.27 -1.07
CA LEU A 150 7.49 9.34 -0.03
C LEU A 150 7.93 9.82 1.35
N ALA A 151 7.08 9.60 2.35
CA ALA A 151 7.43 9.75 3.76
C ALA A 151 8.16 8.49 4.25
N ASP A 152 9.04 8.67 5.24
CA ASP A 152 9.67 7.54 5.93
C ASP A 152 8.63 6.74 6.73
N GLY A 153 8.81 5.42 6.77
CA GLY A 153 7.91 4.47 7.40
C GLY A 153 7.09 3.68 6.40
N ALA A 154 7.26 2.35 6.43
CA ALA A 154 6.41 1.41 5.73
C ALA A 154 5.32 0.85 6.66
N LEU A 155 4.20 0.47 6.08
CA LEU A 155 3.13 -0.28 6.73
C LEU A 155 2.87 -1.56 5.96
N ALA A 156 2.46 -2.61 6.65
CA ALA A 156 1.94 -3.81 6.04
C ALA A 156 0.41 -3.81 6.06
N PHE A 157 -0.19 -4.50 5.09
CA PHE A 157 -1.64 -4.56 4.99
C PHE A 157 -2.15 -5.81 4.28
N HIS A 158 -3.40 -6.15 4.56
CA HIS A 158 -4.25 -7.01 3.73
C HIS A 158 -5.20 -6.18 2.88
N ILE A 159 -5.56 -6.70 1.71
CA ILE A 159 -6.64 -6.16 0.88
C ILE A 159 -7.84 -7.11 1.01
N VAL A 160 -9.01 -6.53 1.26
CA VAL A 160 -10.28 -7.24 1.40
C VAL A 160 -11.30 -6.71 0.39
N ASN A 161 -12.30 -7.51 0.01
CA ASN A 161 -13.40 -7.05 -0.84
C ASN A 161 -14.64 -6.79 0.02
N GLU A 162 -14.91 -5.53 0.29
CA GLU A 162 -15.90 -5.07 1.27
C GLU A 162 -16.93 -4.11 0.65
N PRO A 163 -17.94 -4.62 -0.07
CA PRO A 163 -18.94 -3.79 -0.75
C PRO A 163 -19.86 -3.00 0.19
N THR A 164 -19.90 -3.37 1.47
CA THR A 164 -20.69 -2.67 2.49
C THR A 164 -19.93 -1.50 3.12
N ALA A 165 -18.60 -1.58 3.18
CA ALA A 165 -17.75 -0.58 3.79
C ALA A 165 -17.09 0.36 2.77
N CYS A 166 -16.82 -0.14 1.56
CA CYS A 166 -16.08 0.54 0.52
C CYS A 166 -16.89 0.76 -0.75
N GLY A 167 -16.67 1.90 -1.40
CA GLY A 167 -17.12 2.16 -2.76
C GLY A 167 -16.33 1.34 -3.78
N GLU A 168 -16.80 1.36 -5.04
CA GLU A 168 -16.13 0.65 -6.12
C GLU A 168 -14.77 1.30 -6.43
N THR A 169 -13.74 0.47 -6.59
CA THR A 169 -12.37 0.91 -6.89
C THR A 169 -12.26 1.32 -8.34
N ILE A 170 -11.68 2.49 -8.60
CA ILE A 170 -11.44 3.00 -9.95
C ILE A 170 -10.04 2.63 -10.43
N LEU A 171 -9.94 2.00 -11.59
CA LEU A 171 -8.68 1.61 -12.22
C LEU A 171 -7.97 2.82 -12.85
N ALA A 172 -6.69 2.65 -13.16
CA ALA A 172 -5.84 3.67 -13.78
C ALA A 172 -6.38 4.23 -15.12
N ASN A 173 -7.21 3.48 -15.83
CA ASN A 173 -7.87 3.91 -17.06
C ASN A 173 -9.20 4.66 -16.82
N GLY A 174 -9.51 4.98 -15.55
CA GLY A 174 -10.74 5.65 -15.12
C GLY A 174 -11.98 4.75 -15.11
N GLN A 175 -11.83 3.45 -15.37
CA GLN A 175 -12.95 2.51 -15.35
C GLN A 175 -13.17 1.92 -13.96
N PRO A 176 -14.42 1.63 -13.57
CA PRO A 176 -14.69 0.86 -12.37
C PRO A 176 -14.11 -0.56 -12.48
N SER A 177 -13.57 -1.08 -11.39
CA SER A 177 -12.94 -2.40 -11.34
C SER A 177 -13.93 -3.55 -11.17
N GLY A 178 -15.17 -3.29 -10.75
CA GLY A 178 -16.10 -4.29 -10.24
C GLY A 178 -15.80 -4.78 -8.82
N LEU A 179 -14.81 -4.18 -8.13
CA LEU A 179 -14.38 -4.58 -6.80
C LEU A 179 -14.44 -3.41 -5.81
N ASN A 180 -14.85 -3.70 -4.57
CA ASN A 180 -14.94 -2.74 -3.49
C ASN A 180 -13.80 -3.00 -2.51
N LEU A 181 -12.61 -2.52 -2.84
CA LEU A 181 -11.40 -2.95 -2.12
C LEU A 181 -11.20 -2.12 -0.84
N GLY A 182 -11.08 -2.81 0.28
CA GLY A 182 -10.68 -2.28 1.57
C GLY A 182 -9.25 -2.70 1.92
N VAL A 183 -8.65 -1.98 2.88
CA VAL A 183 -7.33 -2.25 3.42
C VAL A 183 -7.44 -2.45 4.92
N ILE A 184 -6.81 -3.51 5.44
CA ILE A 184 -6.66 -3.77 6.88
C ILE A 184 -5.17 -3.69 7.21
N VAL A 185 -4.79 -2.70 7.99
CA VAL A 185 -3.40 -2.40 8.37
C VAL A 185 -2.98 -3.36 9.50
N GLN A 186 -1.75 -3.85 9.44
CA GLN A 186 -1.17 -4.75 10.44
C GLN A 186 -0.32 -4.01 11.47
#